data_AF-A0A3D6CW86-F1
#
_entry.id   AF-A0A3D6CW86-F1
#
_cell.length_a   1.000
_cell.length_b   1.000
_cell.length_c   1.000
_cell.angle_alpha   90.00
_cell.angle_beta   90.00
_cell.angle_gamma   90.00
#
_symmetry.space_group_name_H-M   'P 1'
#
loop_
_entity.id
_entity.type
_entity.pdbx_description
1 polymer ?
#
loop_
_entity_poly.entity_id
_entity_poly.type
_entity_poly.pdbx_seq_one_letter_code
_entity_poly.pdbx_strand_id
1 'polypeptide(L)' 'MSRAYLNLGVSPGITSLAMLRIAIGRLHPDTLAVRSWRPARKRYYRELLQAHAEAQVRAQVACK' A
#
# COMPACT_ATOMS: atom_id res chain seq x y z
N MET A 1 -10.06 -32.60 4.74
CA MET A 1 -9.49 -31.24 4.53
C MET A 1 -10.03 -30.31 5.61
N SER A 2 -9.19 -29.46 6.20
CA SER A 2 -9.67 -28.53 7.24
C SER A 2 -10.64 -27.53 6.63
N ARG A 3 -11.66 -27.13 7.41
CA ARG A 3 -12.70 -26.20 6.95
C ARG A 3 -12.13 -24.84 6.55
N ALA A 4 -10.99 -24.45 7.11
CA ALA A 4 -10.29 -23.23 6.73
C ALA A 4 -9.79 -23.26 5.28
N TYR A 5 -9.21 -24.38 4.81
CA TYR A 5 -8.76 -24.51 3.42
C TYR A 5 -9.95 -24.45 2.44
N LEU A 6 -11.07 -25.09 2.79
CA LEU A 6 -12.29 -25.08 1.97
C LEU A 6 -12.92 -23.68 1.91
N ASN A 7 -13.09 -23.01 3.04
CA ASN A 7 -13.65 -21.65 3.10
C ASN A 7 -12.78 -20.62 2.37
N LEU A 8 -11.46 -20.82 2.39
CA LEU A 8 -10.51 -19.96 1.68
C LEU A 8 -10.28 -20.41 0.23
N GLY A 9 -10.89 -21.51 -0.23
CA GLY A 9 -10.73 -22.02 -1.61
C GLY A 9 -9.28 -22.32 -1.99
N VAL A 10 -8.46 -22.77 -1.03
CA VAL A 10 -7.02 -22.99 -1.22
C VAL A 10 -6.66 -24.46 -1.05
N SER A 11 -5.72 -24.93 -1.89
CA SER A 11 -5.18 -26.28 -1.80
C SER A 11 -4.23 -26.42 -0.59
N PRO A 12 -4.18 -27.57 0.10
CA PRO A 12 -3.21 -27.84 1.16
C PRO A 12 -1.74 -27.79 0.73
N GLY A 13 -1.45 -27.79 -0.57
CA GLY A 13 -0.08 -27.72 -1.10
C GLY A 13 0.55 -26.32 -1.10
N ILE A 14 -0.17 -25.28 -0.68
CA ILE A 14 0.36 -23.91 -0.66
C ILE A 14 1.22 -23.66 0.58
N THR A 15 2.15 -22.72 0.48
CA THR A 15 2.96 -22.28 1.62
C THR A 15 2.10 -21.53 2.65
N SER A 16 2.51 -21.60 3.93
CA SER A 16 1.82 -20.89 5.03
C SER A 16 1.72 -19.38 4.78
N LEU A 17 2.71 -18.77 4.13
CA LEU A 17 2.70 -17.35 3.78
C LEU A 17 1.64 -17.03 2.71
N ALA A 18 1.48 -17.90 1.70
CA ALA A 18 0.44 -17.75 0.68
C ALA A 18 -0.96 -17.89 1.30
N MET A 19 -1.13 -18.86 2.20
CA MET A 19 -2.37 -19.05 2.95
C MET A 19 -2.74 -17.79 3.75
N LEU A 20 -1.78 -17.21 4.48
CA LEU A 20 -2.00 -16.01 5.29
C LEU A 20 -2.41 -14.80 4.42
N ARG A 21 -1.78 -14.61 3.26
CA ARG A 21 -2.14 -13.52 2.34
C ARG A 21 -3.57 -13.65 1.82
N ILE A 22 -3.98 -14.86 1.45
CA ILE A 22 -5.34 -15.13 0.97
C ILE A 22 -6.35 -14.93 2.09
N ALA A 23 -6.04 -15.38 3.30
CA ALA A 23 -6.89 -15.16 4.47
C ALA A 23 -7.07 -13.67 4.77
N ILE A 24 -5.99 -12.89 4.81
CA ILE A 24 -6.05 -11.44 5.06
C ILE A 24 -6.83 -10.73 3.95
N GLY A 25 -6.63 -11.09 2.68
CA GLY A 25 -7.35 -10.48 1.57
C GLY A 25 -8.85 -10.73 1.59
N ARG A 26 -9.31 -11.92 2.02
CA ARG A 26 -10.73 -12.23 2.16
C ARG A 26 -11.38 -11.62 3.41
N LEU A 27 -10.67 -11.63 4.54
CA LEU A 27 -11.22 -11.18 5.83
C LEU A 27 -11.14 -9.65 5.99
N HIS A 28 -10.10 -9.03 5.44
CA HIS A 28 -9.84 -7.60 5.62
C HIS A 28 -9.31 -6.95 4.33
N PRO A 29 -10.18 -6.79 3.31
CA PRO A 29 -9.80 -6.11 2.07
C PRO A 29 -9.28 -4.69 2.34
N ASP A 30 -9.87 -4.01 3.34
CA ASP A 30 -9.47 -2.66 3.74
C ASP A 30 -8.05 -2.62 4.33
N THR A 31 -7.60 -3.67 5.01
CA THR A 31 -6.23 -3.74 5.54
C THR A 31 -5.21 -3.74 4.41
N LEU A 32 -5.50 -4.40 3.28
CA LEU A 32 -4.65 -4.33 2.10
C LEU A 32 -4.69 -2.94 1.45
N ALA A 33 -5.87 -2.31 1.38
CA ALA A 33 -6.02 -0.95 0.87
C ALA A 33 -5.27 0.09 1.73
N VAL A 34 -5.33 -0.01 3.05
CA VAL A 34 -4.57 0.84 3.97
C VAL A 34 -3.07 0.59 3.83
N ARG A 35 -2.65 -0.67 3.65
CA ARG A 35 -1.24 -1.02 3.45
C ARG A 35 -0.69 -0.48 2.13
N SER A 36 -1.45 -0.52 1.03
CA SER A 36 -1.06 0.09 -0.25
C SER A 36 -1.17 1.61 -0.25
N TRP A 37 -2.05 2.18 0.58
CA TRP A 37 -2.16 3.62 0.80
C TRP A 37 -0.92 4.22 1.47
N ARG A 38 -0.26 3.49 2.39
CA ARG A 38 0.97 3.97 3.07
C ARG A 38 2.09 4.39 2.10
N PRO A 39 2.54 3.56 1.13
CA PRO A 39 3.53 3.97 0.15
C PRO A 39 3.02 5.04 -0.80
N ALA A 40 1.74 4.99 -1.22
CA ALA A 40 1.14 6.01 -2.08
C ALA A 40 1.13 7.40 -1.41
N ARG A 41 0.73 7.47 -0.14
CA ARG A 41 0.72 8.69 0.67
C ARG A 41 2.12 9.27 0.86
N LYS A 42 3.12 8.41 1.12
CA LYS A 42 4.53 8.85 1.22
C LYS A 42 5.03 9.45 -0.10
N ARG A 43 4.68 8.83 -1.24
CA ARG A 43 5.04 9.34 -2.57
C ARG A 43 4.42 10.72 -2.81
N TYR A 44 3.12 10.86 -2.58
CA TYR A 44 2.41 12.13 -2.71
C TYR A 44 3.06 13.26 -1.89
N TYR A 45 3.42 13.00 -0.62
CA TYR A 45 4.09 14.01 0.19
C TYR A 45 5.47 14.41 -0.33
N ARG A 46 6.23 13.48 -0.90
CA ARG A 46 7.52 13.81 -1.53
C ARG A 46 7.31 14.71 -2.75
N GLU A 47 6.36 14.36 -3.62
CA GLU A 47 6.04 15.16 -4.81
C GLU A 47 5.57 16.57 -4.42
N LEU A 48 4.73 16.67 -3.38
CA LEU A 48 4.27 17.96 -2.85
C LEU A 48 5.41 18.81 -2.29
N LEU A 49 6.30 18.22 -1.48
CA LEU A 49 7.45 18.93 -0.90
C LEU A 49 8.42 19.40 -1.99
N GLN A 50 8.64 18.57 -3.02
CA GLN A 50 9.47 18.93 -4.17
C GLN A 50 8.87 20.12 -4.93
N ALA A 51 7.57 20.08 -5.25
CA ALA A 51 6.89 21.18 -5.92
C ALA A 51 6.94 22.48 -5.08
N HIS A 52 6.83 22.36 -3.77
CA HIS A 52 6.95 23.51 -2.87
C HIS A 52 8.35 24.12 -2.88
N ALA A 53 9.40 23.29 -2.82
CA ALA A 53 10.78 23.76 -2.90
C ALA A 53 11.05 24.47 -4.24
N GLU A 54 10.57 23.91 -5.35
CA GLU A 54 10.67 24.54 -6.67
C GLU A 54 9.96 25.90 -6.73
N ALA A 55 8.76 26.00 -6.14
CA ALA A 55 8.03 27.26 -6.04
C ALA A 55 8.80 28.30 -5.20
N GLN A 56 9.42 27.88 -4.10
CA GLN A 56 10.26 28.76 -3.27
C GLN A 56 11.47 29.29 -4.06
N VAL A 57 12.19 28.42 -4.78
CA VAL A 57 13.33 28.82 -5.61
C VAL A 57 12.89 29.80 -6.69
N ARG A 58 11.79 29.52 -7.39
CA ARG A 58 11.24 30.43 -8.41
C ARG A 58 10.87 31.80 -7.84
N ALA A 59 10.22 31.82 -6.68
CA ALA A 59 9.86 33.08 -6.01
C ALA A 59 11.12 33.87 -5.59
N GLN A 60 12.16 33.18 -5.14
CA GLN A 60 13.41 33.81 -4.70
C GLN A 60 14.26 34.33 -5.87
N VAL A 61 14.22 33.64 -7.02
CA VAL A 61 14.83 34.12 -8.27
C VAL A 61 14.06 35.32 -8.84
N ALA A 62 12.72 35.32 -8.75
CA ALA A 62 11.89 36.44 -9.24
C ALA A 62 12.02 37.73 -8.41
N CYS A 63 12.50 37.63 -7.18
CA CYS A 63 12.74 38.78 -6.30
C CYS A 63 14.16 39.36 -6.41
N LYS A 64 15.05 38.73 -7.19
CA LYS A 64 16.38 39.23 -7.55
C LYS A 64 16.33 39.91 -8.91
#